data_AF-A0A3D8PRJ9-F1
#
_entry.id   AF-A0A3D8PRJ9-F1
#
_cell.length_a   1.000
_cell.length_b   1.000
_cell.length_c   1.000
_cell.angle_alpha   90.00
_cell.angle_beta   90.00
_cell.angle_gamma   90.00
#
_symmetry.space_group_name_H-M   'P 1'
#
loop_
_entity.id
_entity.type
_entity.pdbx_description
1 polymer ?
#
loop_
_entity_poly.entity_id
_entity_poly.type
_entity_poly.pdbx_seq_one_letter_code
_entity_poly.pdbx_strand_id
1 'polypeptide(L)'
;MPLTPLDIHNKAFTKSLRGFDQDEVNEFLDQVIKDYEMAIREKKELKEKVTQLEERLGHFTNIEETLNKSILVAQETAEEVKGNAMKESKLIIKEAEKNADRIINEALSKSRRISMDVEELKKQAKVFRTRLKMLVEAQLEMIVTEDWDQLFDAELGEDLDLIENK
;
A
#
# COMPACT_ATOMS: atom_id res chain seq x y z
N MET A 1 22.37 -59.29 -28.56
CA MET A 1 21.83 -60.58 -28.08
C MET A 1 22.41 -61.67 -28.97
N PRO A 2 22.72 -62.86 -28.43
CA PRO A 2 23.57 -63.84 -29.11
C PRO A 2 22.87 -64.73 -30.16
N LEU A 3 21.53 -64.77 -30.22
CA LEU A 3 20.77 -65.53 -31.21
C LEU A 3 19.51 -64.77 -31.65
N THR A 4 19.19 -64.84 -32.94
CA THR A 4 17.97 -64.34 -33.58
C THR A 4 17.03 -65.51 -33.93
N PRO A 5 15.72 -65.26 -34.17
CA PRO A 5 14.82 -66.31 -34.67
C PRO A 5 15.35 -66.99 -35.94
N LEU A 6 16.03 -66.22 -36.81
CA LEU A 6 16.70 -66.70 -38.00
C LEU A 6 17.90 -67.63 -37.69
N ASP A 7 18.64 -67.36 -36.62
CA ASP A 7 19.74 -68.22 -36.17
C ASP A 7 19.23 -69.55 -35.59
N ILE A 8 18.02 -69.56 -35.01
CA ILE A 8 17.35 -70.77 -34.52
C ILE A 8 16.85 -71.60 -35.72
N HIS A 9 16.23 -70.97 -36.71
CA HIS A 9 15.76 -71.62 -37.93
C HIS A 9 16.91 -72.25 -38.75
N ASN A 10 18.04 -71.56 -38.86
CA ASN A 10 19.19 -72.04 -39.64
C ASN A 10 20.10 -73.01 -38.86
N LYS A 11 19.72 -73.43 -37.66
CA LYS A 11 20.55 -74.27 -36.81
C LYS A 11 20.51 -75.72 -37.28
N ALA A 12 21.63 -76.21 -37.82
CA ALA A 12 21.82 -77.63 -38.11
C ALA A 12 22.41 -78.39 -36.90
N PHE A 13 21.84 -79.55 -36.58
CA PHE A 13 22.31 -80.46 -35.55
C PHE A 13 23.03 -81.67 -36.15
N THR A 14 24.07 -82.17 -35.48
CA THR A 14 24.78 -83.39 -35.89
C THR A 14 23.97 -84.64 -35.54
N LYS A 15 23.95 -85.63 -36.45
CA LYS A 15 23.22 -86.89 -36.23
C LYS A 15 24.04 -87.86 -35.36
N SER A 16 23.38 -88.54 -34.43
CA SER A 16 23.98 -89.52 -33.51
C SER A 16 23.13 -90.80 -33.51
N LEU A 17 23.75 -91.96 -33.24
CA LEU A 17 23.09 -93.29 -33.26
C LEU A 17 21.97 -93.44 -32.21
N ARG A 18 21.90 -92.55 -31.22
CA ARG A 18 20.82 -92.42 -30.22
C ARG A 18 20.49 -90.93 -30.03
N GLY A 19 19.90 -90.31 -31.04
CA GLY A 19 19.47 -88.92 -31.03
C GLY A 19 17.97 -88.74 -30.77
N PHE A 20 17.54 -87.50 -30.56
CA PHE A 20 16.13 -87.12 -30.57
C PHE A 20 15.54 -87.26 -31.97
N ASP A 21 14.22 -87.43 -32.04
CA ASP A 21 13.48 -87.41 -33.31
C ASP A 21 13.63 -86.04 -33.97
N GLN A 22 14.01 -86.02 -35.24
CA GLN A 22 14.28 -84.80 -35.97
C GLN A 22 12.98 -84.00 -36.22
N ASP A 23 11.85 -84.67 -36.43
CA ASP A 23 10.58 -84.03 -36.73
C ASP A 23 9.97 -83.39 -35.48
N GLU A 24 10.02 -84.08 -34.33
CA GLU A 24 9.60 -83.51 -33.03
C GLU A 24 10.46 -82.30 -32.64
N VAL A 25 11.78 -82.38 -32.86
CA VAL A 25 12.69 -81.25 -32.58
C VAL A 25 12.39 -80.06 -33.48
N ASN A 26 12.13 -80.27 -34.77
CA ASN A 26 11.77 -79.18 -35.69
C ASN A 26 10.44 -78.53 -35.31
N GLU A 27 9.41 -79.31 -34.97
CA GLU A 27 8.11 -78.78 -34.54
C GLU A 27 8.23 -77.95 -33.25
N PHE A 28 9.06 -78.41 -32.30
CA PHE A 28 9.39 -77.62 -31.11
C PHE A 28 10.16 -76.34 -31.44
N LEU A 29 11.15 -76.40 -32.34
CA LEU A 29 11.92 -75.22 -32.77
C LEU A 29 11.04 -74.18 -33.48
N ASP A 30 10.05 -74.60 -34.28
CA ASP A 30 9.08 -73.70 -34.90
C ASP A 30 8.23 -72.95 -33.86
N GLN A 31 7.82 -73.65 -32.79
CA GLN A 31 7.11 -73.02 -31.67
C GLN A 31 8.02 -72.03 -30.93
N VAL A 32 9.27 -72.43 -30.65
CA VAL A 32 10.27 -71.55 -30.01
C VAL A 32 10.53 -70.31 -30.86
N ILE A 33 10.65 -70.43 -32.18
CA ILE A 33 10.84 -69.30 -33.10
C ILE A 33 9.69 -68.30 -32.99
N LYS A 34 8.42 -68.77 -33.02
CA LYS A 34 7.23 -67.91 -32.88
C LYS A 34 7.22 -67.18 -31.54
N ASP A 35 7.46 -67.90 -30.44
CA ASP A 35 7.47 -67.31 -29.10
C ASP A 35 8.62 -66.30 -28.95
N TYR A 36 9.78 -66.58 -29.55
CA TYR A 36 10.92 -65.67 -29.54
C TYR A 36 10.66 -64.39 -30.36
N GLU A 37 10.00 -64.50 -31.51
CA GLU A 37 9.57 -63.34 -32.30
C GLU A 37 8.57 -62.47 -31.53
N MET A 38 7.57 -63.10 -30.90
CA MET A 38 6.63 -62.39 -30.03
C MET A 38 7.35 -61.66 -28.88
N ALA A 39 8.26 -62.34 -28.18
CA ALA A 39 9.02 -61.75 -27.09
C ALA A 39 9.91 -60.58 -27.55
N ILE A 40 10.54 -60.68 -28.73
CA ILE A 40 11.34 -59.59 -29.31
C ILE A 40 10.45 -58.39 -29.63
N ARG A 41 9.28 -58.62 -30.22
CA ARG A 41 8.31 -57.56 -30.55
C ARG A 41 7.80 -56.87 -29.29
N GLU A 42 7.37 -57.64 -28.29
CA GLU A 42 6.90 -57.11 -27.02
C GLU A 42 8.00 -56.33 -26.30
N LYS A 43 9.24 -56.83 -26.29
CA LYS A 43 10.40 -56.11 -25.73
C LYS A 43 10.64 -54.78 -26.44
N LYS A 44 10.46 -54.71 -27.76
CA LYS A 44 10.58 -53.46 -28.52
C LYS A 44 9.48 -52.48 -28.14
N GLU A 45 8.23 -52.93 -28.10
CA GLU A 45 7.08 -52.10 -27.73
C GLU A 45 7.18 -51.59 -26.28
N LEU A 46 7.61 -52.44 -25.34
CA LEU A 46 7.85 -52.05 -23.95
C LEU A 46 8.98 -51.03 -23.84
N LYS A 47 10.08 -51.20 -24.58
CA LYS A 47 11.16 -50.21 -24.61
C LYS A 47 10.70 -48.86 -25.12
N GLU A 48 9.93 -48.83 -26.22
CA GLU A 48 9.37 -47.59 -26.76
C GLU A 48 8.44 -46.92 -25.75
N LYS A 49 7.59 -47.69 -25.05
CA LYS A 49 6.73 -47.16 -23.97
C LYS A 49 7.55 -46.60 -22.80
N VAL A 50 8.61 -47.28 -22.38
CA VAL A 50 9.49 -46.81 -21.29
C VAL A 50 10.10 -45.48 -21.68
N THR A 51 10.68 -45.36 -22.88
CA THR A 51 11.27 -44.10 -23.36
C THR A 51 10.24 -42.97 -23.39
N GLN A 52 9.02 -43.21 -23.87
CA GLN A 52 7.95 -42.21 -23.87
C GLN A 52 7.52 -41.79 -22.45
N LEU A 53 7.48 -42.73 -21.51
CA LEU A 53 7.14 -42.43 -20.11
C LEU A 53 8.26 -41.65 -19.42
N GLU A 54 9.52 -41.99 -19.68
CA GLU A 54 10.69 -41.27 -19.17
C GLU A 54 10.72 -39.82 -19.67
N GLU A 55 10.46 -39.58 -20.96
CA GLU A 55 10.35 -38.23 -21.52
C GLU A 55 9.24 -37.41 -20.86
N ARG A 56 8.05 -38.01 -20.69
CA ARG A 56 6.93 -37.35 -20.01
C ARG A 56 7.26 -37.04 -18.55
N LEU A 57 7.90 -37.97 -17.85
CA LEU A 57 8.31 -37.78 -16.47
C LEU A 57 9.29 -36.61 -16.36
N GLY A 58 10.31 -36.55 -17.22
CA GLY A 58 11.26 -35.44 -17.26
C GLY A 58 10.58 -34.09 -17.52
N HIS A 59 9.57 -34.05 -18.41
CA HIS A 59 8.76 -32.85 -18.63
C HIS A 59 7.99 -32.44 -17.37
N PHE A 60 7.35 -33.38 -16.67
CA PHE A 60 6.65 -33.09 -15.42
C PHE A 60 7.59 -32.60 -14.31
N THR A 61 8.78 -33.20 -14.17
CA THR A 61 9.80 -32.75 -13.21
C THR A 61 10.24 -31.31 -13.49
N ASN A 62 10.45 -30.96 -14.77
CA ASN A 62 10.79 -29.58 -15.14
C ASN A 62 9.65 -28.59 -14.83
N ILE A 63 8.40 -28.99 -15.05
CA ILE A 63 7.23 -28.17 -14.68
C ILE A 63 7.18 -27.98 -13.17
N GLU A 64 7.35 -29.06 -12.40
CA GLU A 64 7.33 -29.02 -10.94
C GLU A 64 8.43 -28.09 -10.40
N GLU A 65 9.65 -28.19 -10.91
CA GLU A 65 10.74 -27.27 -10.53
C GLU A 65 10.41 -25.81 -10.85
N THR A 66 9.87 -25.56 -12.05
CA THR A 66 9.52 -24.20 -12.50
C THR A 66 8.38 -23.62 -11.67
N LEU A 67 7.40 -24.45 -11.33
CA LEU A 67 6.28 -24.07 -10.48
C LEU A 67 6.76 -23.75 -9.06
N ASN A 68 7.59 -24.61 -8.47
CA ASN A 68 8.17 -24.38 -7.14
C ASN A 68 9.00 -23.09 -7.08
N LYS A 69 9.83 -22.83 -8.10
CA LYS A 69 10.58 -21.57 -8.21
C LYS A 69 9.64 -20.36 -8.32
N SER A 70 8.58 -20.48 -9.11
CA SER A 70 7.61 -19.40 -9.30
C SER A 70 6.82 -19.09 -8.03
N ILE A 71 6.44 -20.12 -7.26
CA ILE A 71 5.77 -19.98 -5.96
C ILE A 71 6.70 -19.28 -4.96
N LEU A 72 7.97 -19.68 -4.91
CA LEU A 72 8.95 -19.06 -4.03
C LEU A 72 9.12 -17.57 -4.33
N VAL A 73 9.32 -17.22 -5.61
CA VAL A 73 9.45 -15.81 -6.04
C VAL A 73 8.18 -15.01 -5.73
N ALA A 74 6.99 -15.60 -5.97
CA ALA A 74 5.73 -14.94 -5.64
C ALA A 74 5.61 -14.68 -4.13
N GLN A 75 6.03 -15.63 -3.28
CA GLN A 75 6.01 -15.47 -1.83
C GLN A 75 7.02 -14.41 -1.35
N GLU A 76 8.24 -14.42 -1.88
CA GLU A 76 9.26 -13.40 -1.57
C GLU A 76 8.78 -12.00 -1.96
N THR A 77 8.23 -11.87 -3.17
CA THR A 77 7.67 -10.60 -3.67
C THR A 77 6.51 -10.13 -2.80
N ALA A 78 5.61 -11.03 -2.41
CA ALA A 78 4.49 -10.69 -1.54
C ALA A 78 4.96 -10.15 -0.18
N GLU A 79 5.96 -10.79 0.45
CA GLU A 79 6.47 -10.32 1.73
C GLU A 79 7.31 -9.04 1.60
N GLU A 80 8.00 -8.83 0.49
CA GLU A 80 8.65 -7.56 0.18
C GLU A 80 7.63 -6.42 0.06
N VAL A 81 6.58 -6.60 -0.75
CA VAL A 81 5.51 -5.60 -0.94
C VAL A 81 4.84 -5.28 0.38
N LYS A 82 4.49 -6.30 1.18
CA LYS A 82 3.90 -6.14 2.51
C LYS A 82 4.84 -5.41 3.48
N GLY A 83 6.13 -5.76 3.48
CA GLY A 83 7.14 -5.11 4.30
C GLY A 83 7.32 -3.63 3.95
N ASN A 84 7.35 -3.30 2.65
CA ASN A 84 7.45 -1.94 2.16
C ASN A 84 6.19 -1.13 2.49
N ALA A 85 5.01 -1.68 2.24
CA ALA A 85 3.73 -1.04 2.58
C ALA A 85 3.62 -0.76 4.10
N MET A 86 4.06 -1.67 4.95
CA MET A 86 4.10 -1.44 6.41
C MET A 86 5.05 -0.33 6.82
N LYS A 87 6.24 -0.24 6.20
CA LYS A 87 7.19 0.85 6.47
C LYS A 87 6.62 2.19 6.04
N GLU A 88 6.07 2.26 4.83
CA GLU A 88 5.48 3.47 4.28
C GLU A 88 4.26 3.93 5.09
N SER A 89 3.38 3.01 5.47
CA SER A 89 2.25 3.30 6.37
C SER A 89 2.70 3.91 7.70
N LYS A 90 3.75 3.36 8.33
CA LYS A 90 4.30 3.92 9.57
C LYS A 90 4.89 5.32 9.38
N LEU A 91 5.54 5.58 8.24
CA LEU A 91 6.05 6.91 7.92
C LEU A 91 4.92 7.91 7.73
N ILE A 92 3.88 7.55 6.99
CA ILE A 92 2.69 8.39 6.77
C ILE A 92 2.04 8.75 8.11
N ILE A 93 1.83 7.77 8.99
CA ILE A 93 1.23 8.01 10.32
C ILE A 93 2.11 8.99 11.11
N LYS A 94 3.42 8.74 11.17
CA LYS A 94 4.36 9.60 11.91
C LYS A 94 4.41 11.03 11.37
N GLU A 95 4.35 11.19 10.05
CA GLU A 95 4.32 12.51 9.42
C GLU A 95 3.00 13.23 9.67
N ALA A 96 1.87 12.51 9.61
CA ALA A 96 0.55 13.04 9.93
C ALA A 96 0.46 13.51 11.39
N GLU A 97 0.98 12.71 12.33
CA GLU A 97 1.08 13.07 13.75
C GLU A 97 1.89 14.36 13.93
N LYS A 98 3.09 14.43 13.35
CA LYS A 98 3.95 15.62 13.42
C LYS A 98 3.27 16.86 12.82
N ASN A 99 2.56 16.72 11.71
CA ASN A 99 1.84 17.83 11.09
C ASN A 99 0.65 18.27 11.94
N ALA A 100 -0.09 17.34 12.53
CA ALA A 100 -1.18 17.63 13.46
C ALA A 100 -0.67 18.40 14.69
N ASP A 101 0.43 17.95 15.30
CA ASP A 101 1.07 18.65 16.42
C ASP A 101 1.50 20.06 16.03
N ARG A 102 2.05 20.24 14.83
CA ARG A 102 2.42 21.56 14.32
C ARG A 102 1.20 22.48 14.20
N ILE A 103 0.12 22.00 13.57
CA ILE A 103 -1.12 22.76 13.39
C ILE A 103 -1.72 23.16 14.75
N ILE A 104 -1.77 22.24 15.71
CA ILE A 104 -2.29 22.50 17.05
C ILE A 104 -1.44 23.57 17.74
N ASN A 105 -0.11 23.45 17.70
CA ASN A 105 0.78 24.43 18.32
C ASN A 105 0.66 25.83 17.69
N GLU A 106 0.57 25.91 16.36
CA GLU A 106 0.34 27.16 15.63
C GLU A 106 -1.01 27.79 16.03
N ALA A 107 -2.08 26.99 16.08
CA ALA A 107 -3.41 27.44 16.49
C ALA A 107 -3.43 27.94 17.95
N LEU A 108 -2.79 27.21 18.88
CA LEU A 108 -2.67 27.62 20.28
C LEU A 108 -1.87 28.91 20.43
N SER A 109 -0.78 29.06 19.67
CA SER A 109 0.02 30.29 19.67
C SER A 109 -0.78 31.49 19.17
N LYS A 110 -1.52 31.32 18.06
CA LYS A 110 -2.40 32.36 17.51
C LYS A 110 -3.52 32.72 18.48
N SER A 111 -4.15 31.72 19.11
CA SER A 111 -5.20 31.93 20.12
C SER A 111 -4.70 32.74 21.31
N ARG A 112 -3.51 32.41 21.83
CA ARG A 112 -2.87 33.18 22.92
C ARG A 112 -2.62 34.62 22.51
N ARG A 113 -2.09 34.86 21.31
CA ARG A 113 -1.84 36.21 20.79
C ARG A 113 -3.12 37.02 20.71
N ILE A 114 -4.16 36.47 20.07
CA ILE A 114 -5.47 37.13 19.98
C ILE A 114 -6.04 37.44 21.37
N SER A 115 -5.90 36.52 22.32
CA SER A 115 -6.37 36.74 23.69
C SER A 115 -5.65 37.91 24.37
N MET A 116 -4.34 38.03 24.16
CA MET A 116 -3.55 39.17 24.66
C MET A 116 -3.99 40.48 23.99
N ASP A 117 -4.15 40.48 22.66
CA ASP A 117 -4.58 41.67 21.90
C ASP A 117 -5.97 42.14 22.35
N VAL A 118 -6.90 41.20 22.62
CA VAL A 118 -8.24 41.52 23.14
C VAL A 118 -8.16 42.16 24.53
N GLU A 119 -7.31 41.66 25.42
CA GLU A 119 -7.15 42.24 26.76
C GLU A 119 -6.53 43.63 26.70
N GLU A 120 -5.57 43.85 25.81
CA GLU A 120 -4.98 45.16 25.57
C GLU A 120 -6.03 46.16 25.01
N LEU A 121 -6.82 45.75 24.01
CA LEU A 121 -7.90 46.57 23.46
C LEU A 121 -8.95 46.93 24.52
N LYS A 122 -9.32 46.00 25.41
CA LYS A 122 -10.21 46.29 26.54
C LYS A 122 -9.63 47.36 27.47
N LYS A 123 -8.33 47.26 27.79
CA LYS A 123 -7.64 48.26 28.61
C LYS A 123 -7.63 49.62 27.92
N GLN A 124 -7.31 49.67 26.62
CA GLN A 124 -7.34 50.91 25.83
C GLN A 124 -8.74 51.52 25.78
N ALA A 125 -9.78 50.72 25.56
CA ALA A 125 -11.18 51.16 25.55
C ALA A 125 -11.60 51.73 26.93
N LYS A 126 -11.17 51.11 28.04
CA LYS A 126 -11.42 51.62 29.39
C LYS A 126 -10.75 52.98 29.61
N VAL A 127 -9.49 53.12 29.21
CA VAL A 127 -8.76 54.40 29.30
C VAL A 127 -9.42 55.47 28.45
N PHE A 128 -9.79 55.15 27.21
CA PHE A 128 -10.50 56.06 26.31
C PHE A 128 -11.83 56.52 26.91
N ARG A 129 -12.63 55.58 27.43
CA ARG A 129 -13.90 55.90 28.12
C ARG A 129 -13.69 56.86 29.28
N THR A 130 -12.68 56.63 30.13
CA THR A 130 -12.39 57.54 31.25
C THR A 130 -11.98 58.93 30.76
N ARG A 131 -11.12 59.01 29.74
CA ARG A 131 -10.70 60.30 29.15
C ARG A 131 -11.87 61.06 28.54
N LEU A 132 -12.73 60.36 27.79
CA LEU A 132 -13.92 60.96 27.19
C LEU A 132 -14.88 61.47 28.26
N LYS A 133 -15.10 60.69 29.32
CA LYS A 133 -15.94 61.10 30.44
C LYS A 133 -15.41 62.38 31.10
N MET A 134 -14.12 62.43 31.43
CA MET A 134 -13.50 63.62 32.03
C MET A 134 -13.59 64.84 31.11
N LEU A 135 -13.41 64.65 29.79
CA LEU A 135 -13.55 65.74 28.82
C LEU A 135 -14.99 66.28 28.81
N VAL A 136 -15.99 65.41 28.76
CA VAL A 136 -17.40 65.81 28.77
C VAL A 136 -17.78 66.48 30.10
N GLU A 137 -17.31 65.96 31.24
CA GLU A 137 -17.53 66.58 32.56
C GLU A 137 -16.92 67.99 32.63
N ALA A 138 -15.68 68.18 32.15
CA ALA A 138 -15.05 69.50 32.09
C ALA A 138 -15.78 70.49 31.18
N GLN A 139 -16.30 70.03 30.02
CA GLN A 139 -17.11 70.86 29.13
C GLN A 139 -18.47 71.22 29.75
N LEU A 140 -19.09 70.30 30.49
CA LEU A 140 -20.31 70.57 31.24
C LEU A 140 -20.08 71.58 32.36
N GLU A 141 -19.00 71.43 33.13
CA GLU A 141 -18.61 72.37 34.18
C GLU A 141 -18.42 73.79 33.63
N MET A 142 -17.75 73.93 32.47
CA MET A 142 -17.59 75.20 31.78
C MET A 142 -18.93 75.85 31.36
N ILE A 143 -19.95 75.06 31.02
CA ILE A 143 -21.29 75.57 30.66
C ILE A 143 -22.10 75.93 31.90
N VAL A 144 -21.96 75.17 32.99
CA VAL A 144 -22.70 75.37 34.25
C VAL A 144 -22.10 76.51 35.09
N THR A 145 -20.85 76.89 34.85
CA THR A 145 -20.22 78.02 35.53
C THR A 145 -21.04 79.30 35.24
N GLU A 146 -21.41 80.03 36.29
CA GLU A 146 -22.26 81.25 36.30
C GLU A 146 -21.75 82.40 35.41
N ASP A 147 -20.62 82.22 34.72
CA ASP A 147 -20.07 83.15 33.74
C ASP A 147 -21.04 83.41 32.58
N TRP A 148 -21.88 82.43 32.23
CA TRP A 148 -22.92 82.62 31.20
C TRP A 148 -24.12 83.43 31.73
N ASP A 149 -24.54 83.21 32.98
CA ASP A 149 -25.63 83.99 33.58
C ASP A 149 -25.23 85.46 33.71
N GLN A 150 -23.96 85.75 34.08
CA GLN A 150 -23.43 87.12 34.06
C GLN A 150 -23.33 87.73 32.66
N LEU A 151 -23.02 86.93 31.64
CA LEU A 151 -22.95 87.40 30.25
C LEU A 151 -24.34 87.81 29.72
N PHE A 152 -25.38 87.04 30.03
CA PHE A 152 -26.75 87.34 29.62
C PHE A 152 -27.41 88.45 30.46
N ASP A 153 -27.10 88.54 31.76
CA ASP A 153 -27.59 89.63 32.60
C ASP A 153 -26.95 90.99 32.25
N ALA A 154 -25.71 91.01 31.73
CA ALA A 154 -25.03 92.24 31.31
C ALA A 154 -25.64 92.89 30.05
N GLU A 155 -26.13 92.11 29.09
CA GLU A 155 -26.78 92.63 27.88
C GLU A 155 -28.21 93.17 28.14
N LEU A 156 -28.89 92.72 29.21
CA LEU A 156 -30.22 93.20 29.57
C LEU A 156 -30.22 94.54 30.31
N GLY A 157 -29.07 94.97 30.85
CA GLY A 157 -28.94 96.22 31.62
C GLY A 157 -28.73 97.48 30.76
N GLU A 158 -28.06 97.38 29.61
CA GLU A 158 -27.69 98.57 28.82
C GLU A 158 -28.77 99.07 27.85
N ASP A 159 -29.72 98.22 27.44
CA ASP A 159 -30.80 98.61 26.50
C ASP A 159 -32.05 99.21 27.19
N LEU A 160 -32.18 99.10 28.52
CA LEU A 160 -33.32 99.66 29.26
C LEU A 160 -33.15 101.16 29.59
N ASP A 161 -31.91 101.64 29.76
CA ASP A 161 -31.64 103.05 30.10
C ASP A 161 -31.80 104.02 28.91
N LEU A 162 -31.91 103.52 27.68
CA LEU A 162 -32.09 104.35 26.47
C LEU A 162 -33.56 104.55 26.07
N ILE A 163 -34.53 103.91 26.75
CA ILE A 163 -35.96 104.02 26.42
C ILE A 163 -36.72 104.94 27.41
N GLU A 164 -36.23 105.20 28.62
CA GLU A 164 -36.95 106.01 29.62
C GLU A 164 -36.65 107.53 29.62
N ASN A 165 -35.75 108.03 28.78
CA ASN A 165 -35.54 109.48 28.62
C ASN A 165 -36.05 110.01 27.27
N LYS A 166 -37.38 110.04 27.11
CA LYS A 166 -38.06 110.90 26.14
C LYS A 166 -39.34 111.49 26.70
#